data_AF-A0A2E4J336-F1
#
_entry.id   AF-A0A2E4J336-F1
#
_cell.length_a   1.000
_cell.length_b   1.000
_cell.length_c   1.000
_cell.angle_alpha   90.00
_cell.angle_beta   90.00
_cell.angle_gamma   90.00
#
_symmetry.space_group_name_H-M   'P 1'
#
loop_
_entity.id
_entity.type
_entity.pdbx_description
1 polymer ?
#
loop_
_entity_poly.entity_id
_entity_poly.type
_entity_poly.pdbx_seq_one_letter_code
_entity_poly.pdbx_strand_id
1 'polypeptide(L)'
;MSHLRENGRIVVMFCAFEGGPQIVRLHGQGEVITPDHADFETLRKEFPTILGLRVIIRIKVSRIGDSCGYSVPFFYYVGPRDTLNRWCEKKGPDGLVEYREQNNRQSIDGLPGLD
;
A
#
# COMPACT_ATOMS: atom_id res chain seq x y z
N MET A 1 7.06 -4.01 -2.47
CA MET A 1 7.17 -3.21 -3.71
C MET A 1 8.10 -3.83 -4.74
N SER A 2 9.05 -4.67 -4.32
CA SER A 2 9.97 -5.41 -5.19
C SER A 2 9.24 -6.19 -6.31
N HIS A 3 8.28 -7.05 -5.98
CA HIS A 3 7.52 -7.81 -6.99
C HIS A 3 6.66 -6.93 -7.90
N LEU A 4 6.24 -5.76 -7.42
CA LEU A 4 5.51 -4.82 -8.25
C LEU A 4 6.45 -4.16 -9.27
N ARG A 5 7.69 -3.85 -8.88
CA ARG A 5 8.74 -3.41 -9.83
C ARG A 5 9.14 -4.52 -10.80
N GLU A 6 9.14 -5.77 -10.35
CA GLU A 6 9.57 -6.93 -11.15
C GLU A 6 8.57 -7.28 -12.26
N ASN A 7 7.26 -7.39 -11.96
CA ASN A 7 6.29 -7.81 -12.96
C ASN A 7 5.11 -6.83 -13.19
N GLY A 8 5.00 -5.75 -12.41
CA GLY A 8 3.99 -4.73 -12.59
C GLY A 8 2.56 -5.13 -12.20
N ARG A 9 2.25 -6.40 -11.98
CA ARG A 9 0.85 -6.84 -11.81
C ARG A 9 0.34 -6.52 -10.41
N ILE A 10 -0.86 -5.94 -10.33
CA ILE A 10 -1.54 -5.67 -9.06
C ILE A 10 -3.05 -5.86 -9.19
N VAL A 11 -3.67 -6.33 -8.10
CA VAL A 11 -5.12 -6.36 -7.93
C VAL A 11 -5.47 -5.75 -6.58
N VAL A 12 -6.41 -4.80 -6.57
CA VAL A 12 -7.00 -4.27 -5.33
C VAL A 12 -8.38 -4.87 -5.17
N MET A 13 -8.63 -5.52 -4.03
CA MET A 13 -9.91 -6.17 -3.72
C MET A 13 -10.62 -5.42 -2.59
N PHE A 14 -11.87 -5.07 -2.82
CA PHE A 14 -12.78 -4.49 -1.83
C PHE A 14 -13.82 -5.54 -1.44
N CYS A 15 -14.08 -5.66 -0.15
CA CYS A 15 -15.09 -6.57 0.41
C CYS A 15 -16.13 -5.77 1.18
N ALA A 16 -17.41 -6.02 0.91
CA ALA A 16 -18.51 -5.48 1.70
C ALA A 16 -18.66 -6.30 2.98
N PHE A 17 -18.13 -5.79 4.08
CA PHE A 17 -18.22 -6.42 5.40
C PHE A 17 -19.49 -6.05 6.19
N GLU A 18 -20.22 -5.06 5.69
CA GLU A 18 -21.50 -4.59 6.21
C GLU A 18 -22.51 -4.48 5.04
N GLY A 19 -23.80 -4.61 5.33
CA GLY A 19 -24.85 -4.57 4.32
C GLY A 19 -24.89 -5.82 3.43
N GLY A 20 -25.21 -5.64 2.15
CA GLY A 20 -25.26 -6.74 1.19
C GLY A 20 -23.87 -7.26 0.83
N PRO A 21 -23.68 -8.60 0.72
CA PRO A 21 -22.37 -9.16 0.39
C PRO A 21 -21.97 -8.79 -1.04
N GLN A 22 -20.74 -8.33 -1.21
CA GLN A 22 -20.16 -8.04 -2.52
C GLN A 22 -18.62 -8.01 -2.43
N ILE A 23 -17.96 -8.44 -3.50
CA ILE A 23 -16.53 -8.24 -3.69
C ILE A 23 -16.32 -7.52 -5.01
N VAL A 24 -15.46 -6.49 -5.03
CA VAL A 24 -15.01 -5.79 -6.24
C VAL A 24 -13.50 -5.91 -6.37
N ARG A 25 -13.01 -6.21 -7.56
CA ARG A 25 -11.58 -6.32 -7.87
C ARG A 25 -11.20 -5.36 -8.99
N LEU A 26 -10.17 -4.58 -8.74
CA LEU A 26 -9.54 -3.70 -9.74
C LEU A 26 -8.21 -4.33 -10.16
N HIS A 27 -8.18 -4.88 -11.37
CA HIS A 27 -6.98 -5.47 -11.96
C HIS A 27 -6.23 -4.43 -12.79
N GLY A 28 -4.91 -4.41 -12.70
CA GLY A 28 -4.12 -3.46 -13.47
C GLY A 28 -2.62 -3.68 -13.39
N GLN A 29 -1.91 -2.68 -13.89
CA GLN A 29 -0.47 -2.53 -13.75
C GLN A 29 -0.18 -1.44 -12.72
N GLY A 30 0.66 -1.76 -11.74
CA GLY A 30 1.08 -0.85 -10.70
C GLY A 30 2.50 -0.35 -10.91
N GLU A 31 2.73 0.88 -10.49
CA GLU A 31 4.00 1.57 -10.54
C GLU A 31 4.34 2.10 -9.15
N VAL A 32 5.60 1.94 -8.76
CA VAL A 32 6.10 2.36 -7.45
C VAL A 32 6.70 3.75 -7.58
N ILE A 33 6.02 4.75 -7.03
CA ILE A 33 6.44 6.15 -7.01
C ILE A 33 7.17 6.41 -5.69
N THR A 34 8.50 6.49 -5.74
CA THR A 34 9.39 6.81 -4.62
C THR A 34 9.55 8.32 -4.44
N PRO A 35 10.07 8.81 -3.29
CA PRO A 35 10.23 10.25 -3.03
C PRO A 35 11.05 11.02 -4.08
N ASP A 36 11.99 10.36 -4.76
CA ASP A 36 12.81 10.89 -5.84
C ASP A 36 12.09 10.93 -7.20
N HIS A 37 10.92 10.29 -7.32
CA HIS A 37 10.15 10.28 -8.56
C HIS A 37 9.52 11.65 -8.84
N ALA A 38 9.57 12.11 -10.10
CA ALA A 38 9.10 13.45 -10.49
C ALA A 38 7.65 13.77 -10.08
N ASP A 39 6.76 12.77 -10.17
CA ASP A 39 5.35 12.92 -9.79
C ASP A 39 5.07 12.85 -8.27
N PHE A 40 6.06 12.51 -7.44
CA PHE A 40 5.83 12.19 -6.03
C PHE A 40 5.23 13.37 -5.26
N GLU A 41 5.85 14.56 -5.33
CA GLU A 41 5.38 15.74 -4.59
C GLU A 41 3.98 16.20 -5.02
N THR A 42 3.62 16.01 -6.28
CA THR A 42 2.27 16.30 -6.77
C THR A 42 1.27 15.31 -6.19
N LEU A 43 1.52 14.01 -6.35
CA LEU A 43 0.64 12.95 -5.86
C LEU A 43 0.54 12.94 -4.33
N ARG A 44 1.62 13.32 -3.64
CA ARG A 44 1.70 13.36 -2.18
C ARG A 44 0.64 14.27 -1.57
N LYS A 45 0.26 15.35 -2.26
CA LYS A 45 -0.72 16.34 -1.79
C LYS A 45 -2.14 15.78 -1.71
N GLU A 46 -2.42 14.70 -2.42
CA GLU A 46 -3.71 14.00 -2.39
C GLU A 46 -3.90 13.15 -1.12
N PHE A 47 -2.86 13.05 -0.27
CA PHE A 47 -2.86 12.21 0.93
C PHE A 47 -2.56 13.02 2.20
N PRO A 48 -3.08 12.61 3.37
CA PRO A 48 -2.71 13.24 4.64
C PRO A 48 -1.21 13.07 4.93
N THR A 49 -0.65 13.95 5.78
CA THR A 49 0.74 13.82 6.25
C THR A 49 0.92 12.55 7.10
N ILE A 50 1.80 11.65 6.67
CA ILE A 50 2.04 10.34 7.32
C ILE A 50 3.56 10.17 7.46
N LEU A 51 4.05 10.10 8.70
CA LEU A 51 5.49 9.93 9.00
C LEU A 51 6.06 8.64 8.41
N GLY A 52 5.25 7.58 8.40
CA GLY A 52 5.63 6.27 7.87
C GLY A 52 5.54 6.13 6.35
N LEU A 53 5.25 7.21 5.60
CA LEU A 53 5.14 7.12 4.14
C LEU A 53 6.49 6.68 3.53
N ARG A 54 6.42 5.71 2.63
CA ARG A 54 7.59 5.14 1.94
C ARG A 54 7.50 5.35 0.43
N VAL A 55 6.35 5.01 -0.15
CA VAL A 55 6.08 5.12 -1.59
C VAL A 55 4.60 5.37 -1.82
N ILE A 56 4.27 5.88 -3.00
CA ILE A 56 2.91 5.91 -3.54
C ILE A 56 2.82 4.82 -4.62
N ILE A 57 1.71 4.08 -4.65
CA ILE A 57 1.47 3.09 -5.72
C ILE A 57 0.44 3.66 -6.69
N ARG A 58 0.87 3.91 -7.93
CA ARG A 58 0.00 4.34 -9.03
C ARG A 58 -0.47 3.10 -9.78
N ILE A 59 -1.78 2.94 -9.98
CA ILE A 59 -2.35 1.77 -10.65
C ILE A 59 -3.09 2.21 -11.91
N LYS A 60 -2.63 1.72 -13.07
CA LYS A 60 -3.39 1.77 -14.32
C LYS A 60 -4.34 0.57 -14.37
N VAL A 61 -5.59 0.81 -13.97
CA VAL A 61 -6.65 -0.22 -13.96
C VAL A 61 -7.04 -0.57 -15.40
N SER A 62 -7.09 -1.87 -15.70
CA SER A 62 -7.44 -2.40 -17.04
C SER A 62 -8.69 -3.28 -17.03
N ARG A 63 -9.07 -3.83 -15.87
CA ARG A 63 -10.27 -4.65 -15.73
C ARG A 63 -10.88 -4.51 -14.35
N ILE A 64 -12.20 -4.43 -14.31
CA ILE A 64 -13.01 -4.52 -13.10
C ILE A 64 -13.71 -5.88 -13.12
N GLY A 65 -13.77 -6.54 -11.96
CA GLY A 65 -14.57 -7.75 -11.79
C GLY A 65 -15.24 -7.76 -10.43
N ASP A 66 -16.52 -8.09 -10.41
CA ASP A 66 -17.31 -8.23 -9.19
C ASP A 66 -17.72 -9.70 -8.96
N SER A 67 -18.12 -9.99 -7.72
CA SER A 67 -18.69 -11.29 -7.35
C SER A 67 -19.61 -11.14 -6.15
N CYS A 68 -20.59 -12.04 -6.03
CA CYS A 68 -21.66 -11.97 -5.03
C CYS A 68 -21.19 -11.98 -3.57
N GLY A 69 -19.96 -12.41 -3.28
CA GLY A 69 -19.38 -12.30 -1.95
C GLY A 69 -20.09 -13.10 -0.85
N TYR A 70 -20.86 -14.15 -1.17
CA TYR A 70 -21.67 -14.88 -0.18
C TYR A 70 -20.88 -15.53 0.96
N SER A 71 -19.57 -15.72 0.80
CA SER A 71 -18.68 -16.22 1.85
C SER A 71 -17.90 -15.11 2.57
N VAL A 72 -18.16 -13.83 2.25
CA VAL A 72 -17.54 -12.71 2.96
C VAL A 72 -18.15 -12.64 4.36
N PRO A 73 -17.35 -12.72 5.43
CA PRO A 73 -17.87 -12.66 6.78
C PRO A 73 -18.33 -11.24 7.12
N PHE A 74 -19.27 -11.13 8.07
CA PHE A 74 -19.54 -9.86 8.71
C PHE A 74 -18.36 -9.45 9.58
N PHE A 75 -18.01 -8.16 9.52
CA PHE A 75 -17.10 -7.54 10.48
C PHE A 75 -17.73 -6.26 11.02
N TYR A 76 -17.52 -6.01 12.30
CA TYR A 76 -17.85 -4.74 12.92
C TYR A 76 -16.61 -3.84 12.93
N TYR A 77 -16.70 -2.67 12.30
CA TYR A 77 -15.58 -1.73 12.27
C TYR A 77 -15.42 -1.00 13.61
N VAL A 78 -14.28 -1.18 14.26
CA VAL A 78 -13.95 -0.54 15.55
C VAL A 78 -13.06 0.70 15.38
N GLY A 79 -12.32 0.79 14.27
CA GLY A 79 -11.40 1.91 14.01
C GLY A 79 -10.01 1.46 13.51
N PRO A 80 -9.17 2.41 13.09
CA PRO A 80 -7.79 2.13 12.67
C PRO A 80 -6.87 1.96 13.90
N ARG A 81 -5.79 1.19 13.75
CA ARG A 81 -4.71 1.15 14.75
C ARG A 81 -3.77 2.33 14.55
N ASP A 82 -3.40 2.99 15.64
CA ASP A 82 -2.43 4.09 15.66
C ASP A 82 -0.97 3.62 15.91
N THR A 83 -0.78 2.31 16.12
CA THR A 83 0.49 1.74 16.58
C THR A 83 1.66 2.06 15.63
N LEU A 84 1.42 2.04 14.32
CA LEU A 84 2.43 2.40 13.34
C LEU A 84 2.82 3.87 13.44
N ASN A 85 1.85 4.77 13.64
CA ASN A 85 2.12 6.20 13.78
C ASN A 85 2.96 6.47 15.03
N ARG A 86 2.56 5.91 16.19
CA ARG A 86 3.33 6.01 17.43
C ARG A 86 4.74 5.42 17.31
N TRP A 87 4.89 4.31 16.60
CA TRP A 87 6.20 3.71 16.34
C TRP A 87 7.08 4.63 15.46
N CYS A 88 6.51 5.23 14.42
CA CYS A 88 7.19 6.19 13.56
C CYS A 88 7.60 7.45 14.33
N GLU A 89 6.70 8.00 15.15
CA GLU A 89 6.97 9.15 16.03
C GLU A 89 8.13 8.85 16.99
N LYS A 90 8.11 7.67 17.63
CA LYS A 90 9.17 7.24 18.55
C LYS A 90 10.52 7.06 17.84
N LYS A 91 10.53 6.56 16.60
CA LYS A 91 11.75 6.36 15.81
C LYS A 91 12.35 7.68 15.32
N GLY A 92 11.50 8.67 15.02
CA GLY A 92 11.92 9.92 14.40
C GLY A 92 12.39 9.76 12.95
N PRO A 93 12.63 10.86 12.21
CA PRO A 93 13.00 10.83 10.80
C PRO A 93 14.26 9.99 10.51
N ASP A 94 15.35 10.24 11.23
CA ASP A 94 16.63 9.55 11.00
C ASP A 94 16.53 8.05 11.33
N GLY A 95 15.85 7.71 12.44
CA GLY A 95 15.63 6.32 12.82
C GLY A 95 14.71 5.57 11.85
N LEU A 96 13.83 6.27 11.12
CA LEU A 96 13.03 5.68 10.05
C LEU A 96 13.86 5.42 8.80
N VAL A 97 14.79 6.31 8.44
CA VAL A 97 15.76 6.10 7.36
C VAL A 97 16.62 4.88 7.68
N GLU A 98 17.29 4.86 8.84
CA GLU A 98 18.14 3.76 9.27
C GLU A 98 17.38 2.41 9.28
N TYR A 99 16.14 2.41 9.77
CA TYR A 99 15.32 1.21 9.77
C TYR A 99 15.08 0.67 8.36
N ARG A 100 14.82 1.55 7.37
CA ARG A 100 14.58 1.16 5.98
C ARG A 100 15.85 0.56 5.36
N GLU A 101 17.00 1.18 5.60
CA GLU A 101 18.30 0.67 5.16
C GLU A 101 18.56 -0.76 5.65
N GLN A 102 18.27 -1.01 6.93
CA GLN A 102 18.56 -2.30 7.56
C GLN A 102 17.54 -3.39 7.19
N ASN A 103 16.26 -3.02 7.01
CA ASN A 103 15.17 -4.00 6.98
C ASN A 103 14.40 -4.05 5.66
N ASN A 104 14.60 -3.09 4.75
CA ASN A 104 13.72 -2.93 3.58
C ASN A 104 14.45 -2.87 2.23
N ARG A 105 15.78 -3.00 2.21
CA ARG A 105 16.59 -3.02 0.98
C ARG A 105 16.36 -4.21 0.06
N GLN A 106 15.92 -5.36 0.57
CA GLN A 106 15.66 -6.54 -0.23
C GLN A 106 14.39 -7.25 0.23
N SER A 107 13.69 -7.84 -0.72
CA SER A 107 12.60 -8.78 -0.43
C SER A 107 13.16 -10.14 0.02
N ILE A 108 12.27 -11.00 0.54
CA ILE A 108 12.60 -12.38 0.92
C ILE A 108 13.16 -13.17 -0.28
N ASP A 109 12.74 -12.84 -1.50
CA ASP A 109 13.20 -13.48 -2.74
C ASP A 109 14.47 -12.83 -3.33
N GLY A 110 15.13 -11.95 -2.57
CA GLY A 110 16.37 -11.26 -2.99
C GLY A 110 16.17 -10.13 -4.01
N LEU A 111 14.92 -9.81 -4.38
CA LEU A 111 14.65 -8.68 -5.29
C LEU A 111 14.88 -7.33 -4.59
N PRO A 112 15.37 -6.29 -5.31
CA PRO A 112 15.57 -4.95 -4.77
C PRO A 112 14.32 -4.36 -4.13
N GLY A 113 14.49 -3.77 -2.95
CA GLY A 113 13.44 -3.21 -2.12
C GLY A 113 13.41 -1.68 -2.17
N LEU A 114 13.31 -1.08 -0.99
CA LEU A 114 13.44 0.36 -0.74
C LEU A 114 14.92 0.70 -0.67
N ASP A 115 15.36 1.51 -1.63
CA ASP A 115 16.67 2.15 -1.61
C ASP A 115 16.63 3.42 -0.76
#